data_AF-A0A958G3U6-F1
#
_entry.id   AF-A0A958G3U6-F1
#
_cell.length_a   1.000
_cell.length_b   1.000
_cell.length_c   1.000
_cell.angle_alpha   90.00
_cell.angle_beta   90.00
_cell.angle_gamma   90.00
#
_symmetry.space_group_name_H-M   'P 1'
#
loop_
_entity.id
_entity.type
_entity.pdbx_description
1 polymer ?
#
loop_
_entity_poly.entity_id
_entity_poly.type
_entity_poly.pdbx_seq_one_letter_code
_entity_poly.pdbx_strand_id
1 'polypeptide(L)'
;AAGECGFETLFWRVRQRPGKPLFFARRGESLFFGLPGNPVSALMCYLYYIHPVIRHLCGAAFTHHTVSGRLAQPIRNPLSRAQLFRVSLTPAGAALPEVRPLSKQASHMLTSVSDAGGFMLLDVGADLADGEMVEVYPFI
;
A
#
# COMPACT_ATOMS: atom_id res chain seq x y z
N ALA A 1 -15.03 20.40 10.38
CA ALA A 1 -13.90 19.92 11.22
C ALA A 1 -12.53 20.44 10.75
N ALA A 2 -11.81 19.79 9.81
CA ALA A 2 -10.43 20.23 9.47
C ALA A 2 -10.35 21.66 8.88
N GLY A 3 -11.26 22.01 7.97
CA GLY A 3 -11.35 23.37 7.42
C GLY A 3 -11.72 24.44 8.46
N GLU A 4 -12.59 24.10 9.42
CA GLU A 4 -12.92 24.98 10.55
C GLU A 4 -11.71 25.23 11.47
N CYS A 5 -10.75 24.30 11.51
CA CYS A 5 -9.48 24.44 12.22
C CYS A 5 -8.41 25.20 11.40
N GLY A 6 -8.74 25.75 10.23
CA GLY A 6 -7.83 26.49 9.37
C GLY A 6 -6.87 25.63 8.55
N PHE A 7 -7.20 24.35 8.32
CA PHE A 7 -6.44 23.50 7.39
C PHE A 7 -6.93 23.68 5.95
N GLU A 8 -6.00 23.86 5.03
CA GLU A 8 -6.24 23.85 3.59
C GLU A 8 -6.29 22.40 3.10
N THR A 9 -7.39 22.02 2.44
CA THR A 9 -7.53 20.68 1.85
C THR A 9 -6.68 20.58 0.58
N LEU A 10 -5.76 19.62 0.55
CA LEU A 10 -4.93 19.35 -0.63
C LEU A 10 -5.56 18.30 -1.55
N PHE A 11 -6.10 17.22 -0.96
CA PHE A 11 -6.92 16.27 -1.71
C PHE A 11 -7.90 15.51 -0.83
N TRP A 12 -8.97 15.01 -1.46
CA TRP A 12 -9.90 14.07 -0.88
C TRP A 12 -10.07 12.86 -1.81
N ARG A 13 -9.69 11.70 -1.29
CA ARG A 13 -9.69 10.38 -1.95
C ARG A 13 -8.53 10.17 -2.91
N VAL A 14 -8.14 8.91 -2.99
CA VAL A 14 -7.15 8.39 -3.94
C VAL A 14 -7.79 7.28 -4.78
N ARG A 15 -7.37 7.17 -6.05
CA ARG A 15 -7.90 6.17 -6.98
C ARG A 15 -7.23 4.81 -6.77
N GLN A 16 -7.44 4.22 -5.60
CA GLN A 16 -6.84 2.94 -5.21
C GLN A 16 -7.81 2.01 -4.48
N ARG A 17 -7.38 0.76 -4.26
CA ARG A 17 -8.00 -0.22 -3.34
C ARG A 17 -6.91 -1.03 -2.62
N PRO A 18 -7.02 -1.28 -1.29
CA PRO A 18 -7.92 -0.64 -0.33
C PRO A 18 -7.51 0.82 -0.05
N GLY A 19 -8.36 1.59 0.64
CA GLY A 19 -8.00 2.95 1.07
C GLY A 19 -8.43 4.10 0.14
N LYS A 20 -9.51 3.93 -0.63
CA LYS A 20 -10.07 5.03 -1.44
C LYS A 20 -10.27 6.32 -0.63
N PRO A 21 -10.89 6.32 0.57
CA PRO A 21 -10.95 7.51 1.40
C PRO A 21 -9.57 7.75 2.04
N LEU A 22 -8.86 8.77 1.56
CA LEU A 22 -7.68 9.33 2.19
C LEU A 22 -7.81 10.83 2.07
N PHE A 23 -7.83 11.52 3.21
CA PHE A 23 -7.88 12.98 3.26
C PHE A 23 -6.49 13.51 3.61
N PHE A 24 -6.07 14.55 2.91
CA PHE A 24 -4.81 15.24 3.22
C PHE A 24 -5.01 16.75 3.19
N ALA A 25 -4.53 17.40 4.23
CA ALA A 25 -4.62 18.83 4.41
C ALA A 25 -3.38 19.39 5.13
N ARG A 26 -3.18 20.70 5.04
CA ARG A 26 -2.00 21.39 5.60
C ARG A 26 -2.38 22.71 6.26
N ARG A 27 -1.65 23.08 7.31
CA ARG A 27 -1.69 24.40 7.95
C ARG A 27 -0.29 24.82 8.37
N GLY A 28 0.33 25.75 7.64
CA GLY A 28 1.75 26.05 7.79
C GLY A 28 2.59 24.79 7.58
N GLU A 29 3.42 24.44 8.56
CA GLU A 29 4.22 23.21 8.56
C GLU A 29 3.48 21.98 9.11
N SER A 30 2.27 22.16 9.67
CA SER A 30 1.46 21.05 10.20
C SER A 30 0.74 20.31 9.07
N LEU A 31 0.91 18.99 9.05
CA LEU A 31 0.24 18.07 8.13
C LEU A 31 -0.91 17.34 8.83
N PHE A 32 -2.04 17.17 8.13
CA PHE A 32 -3.21 16.45 8.63
C PHE A 32 -3.61 15.33 7.67
N PHE A 33 -3.64 14.10 8.17
CA PHE A 33 -4.07 12.92 7.41
C PHE A 33 -5.35 12.34 8.00
N GLY A 34 -6.42 12.28 7.22
CA GLY A 34 -7.64 11.55 7.56
C GLY A 34 -7.61 10.15 6.95
N LEU A 35 -7.31 9.15 7.78
CA LEU A 35 -7.28 7.75 7.38
C LEU A 35 -8.69 7.14 7.27
N PRO A 36 -8.89 6.13 6.41
CA PRO A 36 -10.14 5.39 6.34
C PRO A 36 -10.42 4.62 7.64
N GLY A 37 -11.69 4.53 8.05
CA GLY A 37 -12.07 3.84 9.30
C GLY A 37 -11.89 2.31 9.28
N ASN A 38 -11.61 1.72 8.13
CA ASN A 38 -11.32 0.29 8.01
C ASN A 38 -9.84 0.00 8.35
N PRO A 39 -9.51 -0.89 9.30
CA PRO A 39 -8.14 -1.08 9.79
C PRO A 39 -7.13 -1.45 8.70
N VAL A 40 -7.47 -2.39 7.81
CA VAL A 40 -6.59 -2.77 6.70
C VAL A 40 -6.35 -1.57 5.78
N SER A 41 -7.41 -0.83 5.45
CA SER A 41 -7.29 0.36 4.60
C SER A 41 -6.43 1.44 5.25
N ALA A 42 -6.58 1.66 6.57
CA ALA A 42 -5.79 2.60 7.34
C ALA A 42 -4.30 2.20 7.34
N LEU A 43 -4.00 0.93 7.61
CA LEU A 43 -2.64 0.40 7.60
C LEU A 43 -1.97 0.57 6.23
N MET A 44 -2.66 0.18 5.15
CA MET A 44 -2.11 0.31 3.80
C MET A 44 -1.85 1.77 3.42
N CYS A 45 -2.75 2.69 3.78
CA CYS A 45 -2.53 4.12 3.56
C CYS A 45 -1.38 4.66 4.41
N TYR A 46 -1.27 4.22 5.66
CA TYR A 46 -0.17 4.61 6.54
C TYR A 46 1.17 4.17 5.95
N LEU A 47 1.33 2.89 5.62
CA LEU A 47 2.58 2.33 5.11
C LEU A 47 3.01 3.00 3.80
N TYR A 48 2.06 3.22 2.88
CA TYR A 48 2.40 3.73 1.55
C TYR A 48 2.59 5.26 1.51
N TYR A 49 1.81 6.03 2.26
CA TYR A 49 1.82 7.51 2.19
C TYR A 49 2.37 8.22 3.43
N ILE A 50 2.01 7.77 4.63
CA ILE A 50 2.28 8.52 5.87
C ILE A 50 3.65 8.16 6.45
N HIS A 51 4.00 6.88 6.44
CA HIS A 51 5.30 6.41 6.93
C HIS A 51 6.49 7.09 6.22
N PRO A 52 6.50 7.25 4.87
CA PRO A 52 7.51 8.04 4.17
C PRO A 52 7.63 9.48 4.69
N VAL A 53 6.49 10.13 4.93
CA VAL A 53 6.43 11.52 5.40
C VAL A 53 7.00 11.64 6.81
N ILE A 54 6.62 10.75 7.73
CA ILE A 54 7.17 10.74 9.09
C ILE A 54 8.69 10.55 9.06
N ARG A 55 9.18 9.61 8.25
CA ARG A 55 10.62 9.35 8.12
C ARG A 55 11.37 10.57 7.62
N HIS A 56 10.84 11.24 6.60
CA HIS A 56 11.39 12.49 6.09
C HIS A 56 11.40 13.60 7.14
N LEU A 57 10.30 13.80 7.88
CA LEU A 57 10.22 14.79 8.96
C LEU A 57 11.18 14.52 10.12
N CYS A 58 11.54 13.25 10.36
CA CYS A 58 12.57 12.87 11.31
C CYS A 58 14.02 13.07 10.78
N GLY A 59 14.19 13.64 9.58
CA GLY A 59 15.50 13.85 8.95
C GLY A 59 16.11 12.57 8.37
N ALA A 60 15.35 11.48 8.26
CA ALA A 60 15.82 10.26 7.62
C ALA A 60 15.57 10.33 6.11
N ALA A 61 16.57 9.95 5.32
CA ALA A 61 16.35 9.63 3.92
C ALA A 61 15.37 8.45 3.85
N PHE A 62 14.32 8.59 3.04
CA PHE A 62 13.35 7.53 2.83
C PHE A 62 13.25 7.18 1.36
N THR A 63 13.42 5.90 1.08
CA THR A 63 12.94 5.26 -0.13
C THR A 63 12.04 4.12 0.29
N HIS A 64 11.02 3.80 -0.49
CA HIS A 64 10.27 2.57 -0.24
C HIS A 64 11.22 1.38 -0.39
N HIS A 65 11.42 0.65 0.71
CA HIS A 65 12.09 -0.63 0.66
C HIS A 65 11.22 -1.60 -0.14
N THR A 66 11.78 -2.16 -1.19
CA THR A 66 11.13 -3.15 -2.05
C THR A 66 12.06 -4.35 -2.22
N VAL A 67 11.46 -5.52 -2.42
CA VAL A 67 12.15 -6.76 -2.70
C VAL A 67 11.66 -7.27 -4.04
N SER A 68 12.59 -7.51 -4.96
CA SER A 68 12.32 -8.19 -6.22
C SER A 68 11.99 -9.66 -5.95
N GLY A 69 10.91 -10.16 -6.53
CA GLY A 69 10.50 -11.55 -6.44
C GLY A 69 9.88 -12.05 -7.73
N ARG A 70 9.72 -13.36 -7.82
CA ARG A 70 9.12 -14.01 -8.99
C ARG A 70 7.67 -14.38 -8.71
N LEU A 71 6.75 -13.91 -9.54
CA LEU A 71 5.33 -14.23 -9.41
C LEU A 71 5.09 -15.73 -9.64
N ALA A 72 4.28 -16.36 -8.80
CA ALA A 72 4.01 -17.81 -8.85
C ALA A 72 2.73 -18.21 -9.59
N GLN A 73 1.93 -17.22 -9.98
CA GLN A 73 0.65 -17.38 -10.67
C GLN A 73 0.26 -16.04 -11.28
N PRO A 74 -0.41 -16.01 -12.44
CA PRO A 74 -0.74 -14.75 -13.10
C PRO A 74 -1.66 -13.89 -12.22
N ILE A 75 -1.51 -12.57 -12.35
CA ILE A 75 -2.33 -11.60 -11.62
C ILE A 75 -2.79 -10.49 -12.56
N ARG A 76 -4.07 -10.15 -12.48
CA ARG A 76 -4.67 -9.08 -13.27
C ARG A 76 -5.39 -8.08 -12.38
N ASN A 77 -5.29 -6.81 -12.73
CA ASN A 77 -6.13 -5.76 -12.16
C ASN A 77 -7.22 -5.33 -13.17
N PRO A 78 -8.42 -5.92 -13.12
CA PRO A 78 -9.53 -5.52 -13.98
C PRO A 78 -10.25 -4.24 -13.49
N LEU A 79 -9.82 -3.66 -12.37
CA LEU A 79 -10.50 -2.51 -11.77
C LEU A 79 -10.07 -1.20 -12.41
N SER A 80 -10.94 -0.19 -12.38
CA SER A 80 -10.63 1.18 -12.82
C SER A 80 -9.78 1.97 -11.81
N ARG A 81 -9.01 1.29 -10.95
CA ARG A 81 -8.20 1.88 -9.87
C ARG A 81 -7.01 0.97 -9.54
N ALA A 82 -5.91 1.56 -9.10
CA ALA A 82 -4.74 0.80 -8.67
C ALA A 82 -5.08 -0.07 -7.45
N GLN A 83 -4.36 -1.17 -7.27
CA GLN A 83 -4.51 -2.02 -6.10
C GLN A 83 -3.20 -2.05 -5.32
N LEU A 84 -3.28 -1.77 -4.01
CA LEU A 84 -2.26 -2.19 -3.07
C LEU A 84 -2.55 -3.67 -2.75
N PHE A 85 -2.06 -4.54 -3.63
CA PHE A 85 -2.43 -5.94 -3.69
C PHE A 85 -1.56 -6.76 -2.74
N ARG A 86 -2.15 -7.39 -1.72
CA ARG A 86 -1.38 -8.16 -0.72
C ARG A 86 -0.89 -9.48 -1.30
N VAL A 87 0.34 -9.83 -0.96
CA VAL A 87 1.02 -11.06 -1.41
C VAL A 87 1.69 -11.73 -0.23
N SER A 88 1.84 -13.05 -0.29
CA SER A 88 2.80 -13.77 0.55
C SER A 88 4.14 -13.89 -0.17
N LEU A 89 5.21 -13.91 0.63
CA LEU A 89 6.57 -14.15 0.19
C LEU A 89 7.02 -15.49 0.78
N THR A 90 7.79 -16.27 0.03
CA THR A 90 8.51 -17.41 0.63
C THR A 90 9.46 -16.93 1.74
N PRO A 91 9.77 -17.78 2.73
CA PRO A 91 10.67 -17.42 3.84
C PRO A 91 12.01 -16.84 3.36
N ALA A 92 12.57 -15.93 4.17
CA ALA A 92 13.84 -15.28 3.91
C ALA A 92 14.98 -16.29 3.72
N GLY A 93 15.85 -16.05 2.72
CA GLY A 93 17.04 -16.88 2.43
C GLY A 93 17.10 -17.43 1.00
N ALA A 94 16.00 -17.37 0.24
CA ALA A 94 16.04 -17.60 -1.20
C ALA A 94 16.67 -16.39 -1.91
N ALA A 95 17.56 -16.65 -2.88
CA ALA A 95 18.14 -15.58 -3.72
C ALA A 95 17.08 -14.80 -4.52
N LEU A 96 15.92 -15.43 -4.75
CA LEU A 96 14.76 -14.84 -5.40
C LEU A 96 13.49 -15.36 -4.71
N PRO A 97 12.80 -14.55 -3.89
CA PRO A 97 11.58 -15.00 -3.22
C PRO A 97 10.46 -15.22 -4.23
N GLU A 98 9.66 -16.26 -3.99
CA GLU A 98 8.44 -16.50 -4.74
C GLU A 98 7.31 -15.65 -4.18
N VAL A 99 6.60 -14.95 -5.07
CA VAL A 99 5.53 -14.00 -4.76
C VAL A 99 4.19 -14.64 -5.10
N ARG A 100 3.36 -14.86 -4.07
CA ARG A 100 2.05 -15.49 -4.23
C ARG A 100 0.92 -14.49 -3.95
N PRO A 101 0.09 -14.15 -4.94
CA PRO A 101 -1.15 -13.41 -4.74
C PRO A 101 -2.04 -14.05 -3.68
N LEU A 102 -2.42 -13.30 -2.64
CA LEU A 102 -3.39 -13.80 -1.67
C LEU A 102 -4.79 -13.77 -2.28
N SER A 103 -5.52 -14.89 -2.17
CA SER A 103 -6.92 -15.00 -2.65
C SER A 103 -7.88 -14.06 -1.90
N LYS A 104 -7.56 -13.74 -0.64
CA LYS A 104 -8.36 -12.88 0.24
C LYS A 104 -7.89 -11.42 0.19
N GLN A 105 -8.41 -10.65 -0.76
CA GLN A 105 -8.15 -9.21 -0.90
C GLN A 105 -9.21 -8.31 -0.23
N ALA A 106 -10.13 -8.87 0.57
CA ALA A 106 -11.14 -8.06 1.23
C ALA A 106 -10.53 -7.23 2.38
N SER A 107 -11.02 -6.01 2.57
CA SER A 107 -10.51 -5.07 3.58
C SER A 107 -11.03 -5.35 4.98
N HIS A 108 -12.07 -6.17 5.14
CA HIS A 108 -12.67 -6.51 6.44
C HIS A 108 -11.96 -7.66 7.19
N MET A 109 -10.93 -8.27 6.59
CA MET A 109 -10.20 -9.40 7.18
C MET A 109 -8.82 -8.97 7.66
N LEU A 110 -8.67 -8.69 8.96
CA LEU A 110 -7.36 -8.46 9.58
C LEU A 110 -6.40 -9.65 9.39
N THR A 111 -6.93 -10.87 9.32
CA THR A 111 -6.17 -12.10 9.02
C THR A 111 -5.42 -12.03 7.68
N SER A 112 -5.96 -11.32 6.68
CA SER A 112 -5.28 -11.14 5.38
C SER A 112 -3.98 -10.32 5.45
N VAL A 113 -3.73 -9.62 6.57
CA VAL A 113 -2.46 -8.94 6.83
C VAL A 113 -1.49 -9.89 7.55
N SER A 114 -2.00 -10.74 8.45
CA SER A 114 -1.18 -11.74 9.15
C SER A 114 -0.58 -12.79 8.21
N ASP A 115 -1.32 -13.15 7.15
CA ASP A 115 -0.85 -14.13 6.15
C ASP A 115 -0.01 -13.48 5.03
N ALA A 116 0.10 -12.15 5.02
CA ALA A 116 0.80 -11.41 3.98
C ALA A 116 2.25 -11.15 4.39
N GLY A 117 3.18 -11.40 3.45
CA GLY A 117 4.57 -10.97 3.56
C GLY A 117 4.78 -9.54 3.05
N GLY A 118 3.79 -8.96 2.36
CA GLY A 118 3.86 -7.62 1.82
C GLY A 118 2.71 -7.30 0.87
N PHE A 119 2.91 -6.27 0.06
CA PHE A 119 1.99 -5.88 -1.00
C PHE A 119 2.72 -5.39 -2.25
N MET A 120 2.01 -5.40 -3.38
CA MET A 120 2.46 -4.83 -4.64
C MET A 120 1.57 -3.63 -4.99
N LEU A 121 2.12 -2.68 -5.73
CA LEU A 121 1.31 -1.70 -6.44
C LEU A 121 0.96 -2.30 -7.80
N LEU A 122 -0.32 -2.64 -7.99
CA LEU A 122 -0.81 -3.20 -9.24
C LEU A 122 -1.66 -2.13 -9.96
N ASP A 123 -1.10 -1.56 -11.02
CA ASP A 123 -1.74 -0.47 -11.76
C ASP A 123 -3.00 -0.89 -12.52
N VAL A 124 -3.76 0.10 -12.98
CA VAL A 124 -4.98 -0.12 -13.77
C VAL A 124 -4.62 -0.85 -15.06
N GLY A 125 -5.28 -1.97 -15.31
CA GLY A 125 -5.05 -2.76 -16.52
C GLY A 125 -3.80 -3.63 -16.49
N ALA A 126 -3.08 -3.70 -15.36
CA ALA A 126 -1.96 -4.61 -15.20
C ALA A 126 -2.41 -6.07 -15.43
N ASP A 127 -1.61 -6.82 -16.16
CA ASP A 127 -1.81 -8.22 -16.54
C ASP A 127 -0.44 -8.90 -16.53
N LEU A 128 -0.04 -9.41 -15.37
CA LEU A 128 1.29 -9.98 -15.15
C LEU A 128 1.24 -11.50 -15.25
N ALA A 129 2.21 -12.07 -15.94
CA ALA A 129 2.30 -13.51 -16.19
C ALA A 129 2.92 -14.27 -15.00
N ASP A 130 2.66 -15.58 -14.95
CA ASP A 130 3.44 -16.46 -14.09
C ASP A 130 4.94 -16.38 -14.44
N GLY A 131 5.79 -16.37 -13.43
CA GLY A 131 7.23 -16.23 -13.58
C GLY A 131 7.73 -14.80 -13.79
N GLU A 132 6.84 -13.80 -13.89
CA GLU A 132 7.24 -12.41 -14.10
C GLU A 132 7.93 -11.83 -12.84
N MET A 133 8.92 -10.96 -13.07
CA MET A 133 9.64 -10.26 -12.02
C MET A 133 8.84 -9.08 -11.52
N VAL A 134 8.62 -9.02 -10.21
CA VAL A 134 7.79 -8.00 -9.58
C VAL A 134 8.45 -7.42 -8.33
N GLU A 135 8.12 -6.16 -8.04
CA GLU A 135 8.55 -5.47 -6.83
C GLU A 135 7.47 -5.56 -5.75
N VAL A 136 7.88 -6.01 -4.56
CA VAL A 136 7.01 -6.16 -3.40
C VAL A 136 7.47 -5.24 -2.29
N TYR A 137 6.53 -4.52 -1.68
CA TYR A 137 6.71 -3.77 -0.44
C TYR A 137 6.49 -4.73 0.74
N PRO A 138 7.54 -5.24 1.40
CA PRO A 138 7.37 -6.21 2.48
C PRO A 138 6.72 -5.58 3.72
N PHE A 139 5.94 -6.38 4.44
CA PHE A 139 5.48 -6.06 5.79
C PHE A 139 6.55 -6.53 6.77
N ILE A 140 7.51 -5.64 7.05
CA ILE A 140 8.70 -5.83 7.91
C ILE A 140 9.83 -6.62 7.22
#